data_AF-A0A817WH97-F1
#
_entry.id   AF-A0A817WH97-F1
#
_cell.length_a   1.000
_cell.length_b   1.000
_cell.length_c   1.000
_cell.angle_alpha   90.00
_cell.angle_beta   90.00
_cell.angle_gamma   90.00
#
_symmetry.space_group_name_H-M   'P 1'
#
loop_
_entity.id
_entity.type
_entity.pdbx_description
1 polymer ?
#
loop_
_entity_poly.entity_id
_entity_poly.type
_entity_poly.pdbx_seq_one_letter_code
_entity_poly.pdbx_strand_id
1 'polypeptide(L)'
;MDMAYNHVEHGNVLFSGTLLNSFVDLHRSQLELSGVPPLFYPILFDKLQKQIFDAGEYFGIIEVENDEGETIQRKVRVTSEHNLLKDDPTMIFLIDHAYTYRINYIRNELEQLPELVERLSRLMLITPDEDNKINAIIEHMWKFNHTYTLAMDGGNAEDREPYWYIRDEFGSAIEHSDQANVRMVPFLSMIDGQMYTLLWLIEDVACNGMY
;
A
#
# COMPACT_ATOMS: atom_id res chain seq x y z
N MET A 1 3.37 -44.56 -20.86
CA MET A 1 4.27 -44.68 -19.70
C MET A 1 4.31 -43.29 -19.12
N ASP A 2 3.25 -42.97 -18.38
CA ASP A 2 3.01 -41.67 -17.78
C ASP A 2 3.84 -41.55 -16.50
N MET A 3 4.54 -40.43 -16.36
CA MET A 3 5.02 -39.99 -15.06
C MET A 3 4.11 -38.86 -14.61
N ALA A 4 3.33 -39.17 -13.57
CA ALA A 4 2.47 -38.24 -12.86
C ALA A 4 3.31 -37.14 -12.20
N TYR A 5 2.99 -35.89 -12.52
CA TYR A 5 3.38 -34.74 -11.71
C TYR A 5 2.34 -34.59 -10.61
N ASN A 6 2.76 -34.77 -9.36
CA ASN A 6 1.92 -34.56 -8.18
C ASN A 6 1.58 -33.07 -8.07
N HIS A 7 0.30 -32.76 -8.19
CA HIS A 7 -0.26 -31.44 -7.96
C HIS A 7 -0.39 -31.25 -6.44
N VAL A 8 0.28 -30.24 -5.89
CA VAL A 8 0.01 -29.75 -4.53
C VAL A 8 -1.24 -28.88 -4.62
N GLU A 9 -2.31 -29.31 -3.96
CA GLU A 9 -3.57 -28.56 -3.87
C GLU A 9 -3.36 -27.32 -3.01
N HIS A 10 -3.16 -26.16 -3.66
CA HIS A 10 -3.52 -24.88 -3.06
C HIS A 10 -5.00 -24.62 -3.37
N GLY A 11 -5.78 -24.35 -2.32
CA GLY A 11 -7.24 -24.38 -2.32
C GLY A 11 -7.89 -23.68 -3.51
N ASN A 12 -8.84 -24.38 -4.14
CA ASN A 12 -9.70 -23.87 -5.19
C ASN A 12 -10.47 -22.62 -4.72
N VAL A 13 -10.00 -21.44 -5.13
CA VAL A 13 -10.81 -20.22 -5.05
C VAL A 13 -11.82 -20.26 -6.19
N LEU A 14 -12.98 -20.85 -5.94
CA LEU A 14 -14.11 -20.83 -6.86
C LEU A 14 -14.77 -19.45 -6.81
N PHE A 15 -14.25 -18.50 -7.59
CA PHE A 15 -14.99 -17.27 -7.88
C PHE A 15 -16.24 -17.62 -8.70
N SER A 16 -17.41 -17.08 -8.34
CA SER A 16 -18.50 -17.05 -9.32
C SER A 16 -18.05 -16.08 -10.42
N GLY A 17 -17.80 -16.58 -11.63
CA GLY A 17 -17.24 -15.77 -12.72
C GLY A 17 -18.05 -14.49 -13.00
N THR A 18 -19.34 -14.48 -12.65
CA THR A 18 -20.22 -13.31 -12.72
C THR A 18 -19.79 -12.19 -11.77
N LEU A 19 -19.42 -12.48 -10.52
CA LEU A 19 -19.04 -11.44 -9.54
C LEU A 19 -17.71 -10.77 -9.91
N LEU A 20 -16.74 -11.57 -10.35
CA LEU A 20 -15.46 -11.05 -10.83
C LEU A 20 -15.66 -10.13 -12.05
N ASN A 21 -16.50 -10.52 -13.01
CA ASN A 21 -16.81 -9.67 -14.16
C ASN A 21 -17.45 -8.34 -13.74
N SER A 22 -18.41 -8.38 -12.80
CA SER A 22 -19.01 -7.14 -12.27
C SER A 22 -17.98 -6.26 -11.56
N PHE A 23 -17.04 -6.84 -10.80
CA PHE A 23 -15.93 -6.10 -10.20
C PHE A 23 -15.07 -5.44 -11.27
N VAL A 24 -14.64 -6.20 -12.28
CA VAL A 24 -13.79 -5.68 -13.37
C VAL A 24 -14.51 -4.57 -14.14
N ASP A 25 -15.80 -4.74 -14.44
CA ASP A 25 -16.58 -3.72 -15.14
C ASP A 25 -16.76 -2.45 -14.30
N LEU A 26 -17.01 -2.59 -13.00
CA LEU A 26 -17.15 -1.47 -12.07
C LEU A 26 -15.84 -0.69 -11.91
N HIS A 27 -14.70 -1.39 -11.85
CA HIS A 27 -13.38 -0.80 -11.62
C HIS A 27 -12.56 -0.55 -12.88
N ARG A 28 -13.11 -0.83 -14.07
CA ARG A 28 -12.40 -0.85 -15.36
C ARG A 28 -11.48 0.36 -15.55
N SER A 29 -12.04 1.56 -15.44
CA SER A 29 -11.27 2.79 -15.64
C SER A 29 -10.11 2.92 -14.65
N GLN A 30 -10.31 2.55 -13.39
CA GLN A 30 -9.27 2.65 -12.36
C GLN A 30 -8.16 1.61 -12.59
N LEU A 31 -8.52 0.37 -12.92
CA LEU A 31 -7.57 -0.71 -13.21
C LEU A 31 -6.71 -0.37 -14.44
N GLU A 32 -7.36 0.03 -15.54
CA GLU A 32 -6.70 0.31 -16.81
C GLU A 32 -5.81 1.56 -16.74
N LEU A 33 -6.32 2.69 -16.20
CA LEU A 33 -5.54 3.93 -16.08
C LEU A 33 -4.38 3.80 -15.10
N SER A 34 -4.54 3.01 -14.04
CA SER A 34 -3.47 2.75 -13.08
C SER A 34 -2.46 1.73 -13.60
N GLY A 35 -2.79 1.03 -14.68
CA GLY A 35 -1.93 0.04 -15.32
C GLY A 35 -1.82 -1.27 -14.55
N VAL A 36 -2.87 -1.66 -13.81
CA VAL A 36 -2.91 -2.94 -13.08
C VAL A 36 -3.07 -4.08 -14.09
N PRO A 37 -2.16 -5.07 -14.17
CA PRO A 37 -2.30 -6.19 -15.10
C PRO A 37 -3.56 -7.04 -14.83
N PRO A 38 -4.29 -7.50 -15.87
CA PRO A 38 -5.48 -8.35 -15.72
C PRO A 38 -5.26 -9.67 -14.98
N LEU A 39 -4.02 -10.18 -15.00
CA LEU A 39 -3.59 -11.35 -14.23
C LEU A 39 -3.95 -11.22 -12.74
N PHE A 40 -3.86 -10.02 -12.18
CA PHE A 40 -4.07 -9.77 -10.76
C PHE A 40 -5.53 -9.57 -10.36
N TYR A 41 -6.45 -9.36 -11.31
CA TYR A 41 -7.83 -8.99 -10.98
C TYR A 41 -8.57 -10.01 -10.08
N PRO A 42 -8.44 -11.33 -10.30
CA PRO A 42 -9.10 -12.32 -9.44
C PRO A 42 -8.58 -12.25 -7.99
N ILE A 43 -7.26 -12.16 -7.81
CA ILE A 43 -6.65 -12.09 -6.48
C ILE A 43 -6.93 -10.76 -5.81
N LEU A 44 -6.83 -9.64 -6.53
CA LEU A 44 -7.19 -8.33 -6.03
C LEU A 44 -8.63 -8.30 -5.52
N PHE A 45 -9.57 -8.86 -6.30
CA PHE A 45 -10.96 -8.96 -5.89
C PHE A 45 -11.13 -9.75 -4.59
N ASP A 46 -10.47 -10.90 -4.48
CA ASP A 46 -10.51 -11.72 -3.26
C ASP A 46 -9.94 -10.98 -2.03
N LYS A 47 -8.78 -10.34 -2.21
CA LYS A 47 -8.11 -9.58 -1.14
C LYS A 47 -8.96 -8.41 -0.67
N LEU A 48 -9.61 -7.70 -1.58
CA LEU A 48 -10.53 -6.60 -1.22
C LEU A 48 -11.77 -7.12 -0.49
N GLN A 49 -12.39 -8.21 -0.97
CA GLN A 49 -13.58 -8.78 -0.32
C GLN A 49 -13.32 -9.29 1.09
N LYS A 50 -12.15 -9.88 1.30
CA LYS A 50 -11.76 -10.52 2.57
C LYS A 50 -10.85 -9.64 3.44
N GLN A 51 -10.50 -8.45 2.97
CA GLN A 51 -9.54 -7.55 3.60
C GLN A 51 -8.22 -8.26 3.96
N ILE A 52 -7.62 -8.94 2.97
CA ILE A 52 -6.37 -9.68 3.16
C ILE A 52 -5.18 -8.74 2.97
N PHE A 53 -4.41 -8.57 4.04
CA PHE A 53 -3.14 -7.84 4.07
C PHE A 53 -2.00 -8.83 4.32
N ASP A 54 -1.44 -9.38 3.25
CA ASP A 54 -0.48 -10.49 3.27
C ASP A 54 0.94 -10.07 2.85
N ALA A 55 1.22 -8.77 2.72
CA ALA A 55 2.57 -8.30 2.37
C ALA A 55 3.64 -8.79 3.37
N GLY A 56 3.28 -8.93 4.65
CA GLY A 56 4.17 -9.45 5.69
C GLY A 56 4.59 -10.92 5.51
N GLU A 57 3.93 -11.68 4.64
CA GLU A 57 4.33 -13.05 4.30
C GLU A 57 5.55 -13.09 3.37
N TYR A 58 5.78 -12.01 2.61
CA TYR A 58 6.83 -11.92 1.58
C TYR A 58 7.90 -10.90 1.92
N PHE A 59 7.54 -9.89 2.69
CA PHE A 59 8.39 -8.75 3.01
C PHE A 59 8.50 -8.51 4.51
N GLY A 60 9.64 -7.95 4.92
CA GLY A 60 9.88 -7.46 6.26
C GLY A 60 10.43 -6.04 6.25
N ILE A 61 10.20 -5.32 7.34
CA ILE A 61 10.78 -3.99 7.55
C ILE A 61 12.08 -4.16 8.34
N ILE A 62 13.16 -3.57 7.83
CA ILE A 62 14.44 -3.46 8.53
C ILE A 62 14.65 -2.01 8.99
N GLU A 63 15.27 -1.86 10.15
CA GLU A 63 15.66 -0.57 10.70
C GLU A 63 17.12 -0.30 10.36
N VAL A 64 17.40 0.90 9.85
CA VAL A 64 18.75 1.40 9.61
C VAL A 64 19.07 2.36 10.75
N GLU A 65 20.11 2.00 11.51
CA GLU A 65 20.55 2.75 12.68
C GLU A 65 21.74 3.66 12.34
N ASN A 66 21.87 4.77 13.06
CA ASN A 66 23.09 5.60 13.06
C ASN A 66 24.16 5.01 14.01
N ASP A 67 25.32 5.66 14.11
CA ASP A 67 26.42 5.22 14.99
C ASP A 67 26.06 5.23 16.48
N GLU A 68 24.97 5.91 16.86
CA GLU A 68 24.45 6.02 18.23
C GLU A 68 23.38 4.95 18.53
N GLY A 69 23.02 4.11 17.54
CA GLY A 69 22.00 3.07 17.66
C GLY A 69 20.56 3.58 17.51
N GLU A 70 20.36 4.80 17.00
CA GLU A 70 19.04 5.35 16.74
C GLU A 70 18.58 5.01 15.32
N THR A 71 17.34 4.52 15.17
CA THR A 71 16.74 4.24 13.88
C THR A 71 16.49 5.53 13.11
N ILE A 72 17.24 5.73 12.02
CA ILE A 72 17.14 6.91 11.15
C ILE A 72 16.30 6.66 9.89
N GLN A 73 16.08 5.40 9.54
CA GLN A 73 15.33 5.01 8.35
C GLN A 73 14.77 3.59 8.49
N ARG A 74 13.66 3.32 7.82
CA ARG A 74 13.11 1.97 7.65
C ARG A 74 13.09 1.61 6.17
N LYS A 75 13.48 0.38 5.87
CA LYS A 75 13.49 -0.14 4.50
C LYS A 75 12.75 -1.45 4.42
N VAL A 76 12.17 -1.74 3.26
CA VAL A 76 11.54 -3.02 2.97
C VAL A 76 12.56 -3.99 2.37
N ARG A 77 12.52 -5.23 2.83
CA ARG A 77 13.35 -6.34 2.35
C ARG A 77 12.46 -7.53 2.05
N VAL A 78 12.83 -8.35 1.06
CA VAL A 78 12.21 -9.66 0.86
C VAL A 78 12.61 -10.62 1.99
N THR A 79 11.61 -11.22 2.62
CA THR A 79 11.75 -12.26 3.65
C THR A 79 11.29 -13.64 3.17
N SER A 80 10.63 -13.71 2.01
CA SER A 80 10.24 -14.97 1.39
C SER A 80 11.45 -15.90 1.15
N GLU A 81 11.22 -17.20 1.35
CA GLU A 81 12.20 -18.27 1.06
C GLU A 81 12.42 -18.48 -0.45
N HIS A 82 11.51 -17.94 -1.28
CA HIS A 82 11.49 -18.14 -2.71
C HIS A 82 11.52 -16.80 -3.46
N ASN A 83 11.97 -16.83 -4.71
CA ASN A 83 11.92 -15.67 -5.57
C ASN A 83 10.46 -15.25 -5.78
N LEU A 84 10.22 -13.95 -5.78
CA LEU A 84 8.93 -13.38 -6.10
C LEU A 84 8.89 -13.11 -7.60
N LEU A 85 7.92 -13.70 -8.29
CA LEU A 85 7.82 -13.64 -9.74
C LEU A 85 6.75 -12.63 -10.14
N LYS A 86 7.05 -11.73 -11.08
CA LYS A 86 6.10 -10.70 -11.49
C LYS A 86 4.85 -11.25 -12.18
N ASP A 87 4.97 -12.43 -12.77
CA ASP A 87 3.89 -13.15 -13.45
C ASP A 87 3.13 -14.11 -12.52
N ASP A 88 3.43 -14.12 -11.22
CA ASP A 88 2.62 -14.82 -10.22
C ASP A 88 1.40 -13.96 -9.83
N PRO A 89 0.16 -14.42 -10.08
CA PRO A 89 -1.06 -13.65 -9.81
C PRO A 89 -1.25 -13.26 -8.34
N THR A 90 -0.53 -13.90 -7.40
CA THR A 90 -0.60 -13.59 -5.98
C THR A 90 0.22 -12.36 -5.57
N MET A 91 1.13 -11.90 -6.45
CA MET A 91 2.06 -10.78 -6.21
C MET A 91 1.42 -9.39 -6.40
N ILE A 92 0.21 -9.23 -5.86
CA ILE A 92 -0.48 -7.96 -5.69
C ILE A 92 -0.92 -7.81 -4.24
N PHE A 93 -0.64 -6.68 -3.61
CA PHE A 93 -0.82 -6.46 -2.18
C PHE A 93 -1.68 -5.23 -1.92
N LEU A 94 -2.50 -5.31 -0.86
CA LEU A 94 -3.20 -4.15 -0.31
C LEU A 94 -2.33 -3.49 0.74
N ILE A 95 -2.23 -2.17 0.65
CA ILE A 95 -1.50 -1.33 1.59
C ILE A 95 -2.48 -0.33 2.16
N ASP A 96 -2.55 -0.26 3.48
CA ASP A 96 -3.52 0.58 4.17
C ASP A 96 -3.06 2.05 4.21
N HIS A 97 -4.01 2.95 4.44
CA HIS A 97 -3.76 4.37 4.65
C HIS A 97 -3.83 4.65 6.16
N ALA A 98 -2.67 4.87 6.78
CA ALA A 98 -2.59 5.19 8.21
C ALA A 98 -3.32 6.48 8.57
N TYR A 99 -3.38 7.44 7.64
CA TYR A 99 -4.06 8.70 7.81
C TYR A 99 -4.44 9.29 6.46
N THR A 100 -5.70 9.73 6.33
CA THR A 100 -6.22 10.42 5.15
C THR A 100 -6.91 11.70 5.60
N TYR A 101 -6.62 12.82 4.96
CA TYR A 101 -7.03 14.14 5.45
C TYR A 101 -7.15 15.18 4.33
N ARG A 102 -7.77 16.32 4.67
CA ARG A 102 -7.67 17.56 3.87
C ARG A 102 -6.82 18.58 4.61
N ILE A 103 -5.98 19.30 3.87
CA ILE A 103 -4.93 20.15 4.43
C ILE A 103 -5.45 21.20 5.42
N ASN A 104 -6.68 21.70 5.23
CA ASN A 104 -7.28 22.73 6.08
C ASN A 104 -7.67 22.22 7.48
N TYR A 105 -7.80 20.91 7.68
CA TYR A 105 -8.29 20.32 8.94
C TYR A 105 -7.20 19.61 9.74
N ILE A 106 -6.03 19.39 9.14
CA ILE A 106 -5.00 18.52 9.71
C ILE A 106 -4.64 18.84 11.16
N ARG A 107 -4.37 20.12 11.47
CA ARG A 107 -3.96 20.52 12.82
C ARG A 107 -5.04 20.20 13.84
N ASN A 108 -6.27 20.56 13.52
CA ASN A 108 -7.42 20.31 14.38
C ASN A 108 -7.66 18.80 14.58
N GLU A 109 -7.49 17.98 13.55
CA GLU A 109 -7.60 16.52 13.67
C GLU A 109 -6.50 15.93 14.57
N LEU A 110 -5.25 16.34 14.37
CA LEU A 110 -4.12 15.86 15.20
C LEU A 110 -4.26 16.28 16.67
N GLU A 111 -4.78 17.49 16.94
CA GLU A 111 -5.06 17.95 18.30
C GLU A 111 -6.16 17.12 19.00
N GLN A 112 -7.09 16.55 18.23
CA GLN A 112 -8.22 15.77 18.77
C GLN A 112 -7.93 14.26 18.85
N LEU A 113 -6.88 13.78 18.19
CA LEU A 113 -6.57 12.35 18.04
C LEU A 113 -5.14 12.04 18.53
N PRO A 114 -4.91 11.97 19.86
CA PRO A 114 -3.58 11.71 20.41
C PRO A 114 -3.01 10.34 19.98
N GLU A 115 -3.87 9.33 19.79
CA GLU A 115 -3.44 8.01 19.29
C GLU A 115 -2.87 8.09 17.87
N LEU A 116 -3.44 8.96 17.02
CA LEU A 116 -2.92 9.22 15.69
C LEU A 116 -1.58 9.95 15.75
N VAL A 117 -1.43 10.93 16.65
CA VAL A 117 -0.15 11.62 16.88
C VAL A 117 0.95 10.64 17.28
N GLU A 118 0.66 9.69 18.19
CA GLU A 118 1.62 8.66 18.60
C GLU A 118 1.94 7.68 17.46
N ARG A 119 0.96 7.29 16.64
CA ARG A 119 1.20 6.47 15.45
C ARG A 119 2.09 7.19 14.43
N LEU A 120 1.75 8.42 14.07
CA LEU A 120 2.52 9.20 13.08
C LEU A 120 3.92 9.53 13.59
N SER A 121 4.09 9.80 14.89
CA SER A 121 5.42 9.99 15.49
C SER A 121 6.30 8.75 15.30
N ARG A 122 5.78 7.56 15.60
CA ARG A 122 6.49 6.29 15.39
C ARG A 122 6.78 6.02 13.93
N LEU A 123 5.79 6.23 13.06
CA LEU A 123 5.90 6.01 11.61
C LEU A 123 6.98 6.90 11.00
N MET A 124 7.06 8.16 11.43
CA MET A 124 8.00 9.16 10.92
C MET A 124 9.34 9.20 11.65
N LEU A 125 9.56 8.29 12.61
CA LEU A 125 10.77 8.23 13.44
C LEU A 125 11.06 9.55 14.17
N ILE A 126 10.01 10.25 14.58
CA ILE A 126 10.14 11.49 15.34
C ILE A 126 10.25 11.09 16.82
N THR A 127 11.32 11.53 17.46
CA THR A 127 11.53 11.47 18.92
C THR A 127 11.40 12.87 19.51
N PRO A 128 10.18 13.44 19.56
CA PRO A 128 9.99 14.83 19.93
C PRO A 128 10.03 15.02 21.45
N ASP A 129 10.34 16.24 21.88
CA ASP A 129 9.88 16.77 23.16
C ASP A 129 8.34 16.88 23.14
N GLU A 130 7.66 16.53 24.22
CA GLU A 130 6.19 16.33 24.23
C GLU A 130 5.41 17.58 23.77
N ASP A 131 5.96 18.77 24.01
CA ASP A 131 5.30 20.04 23.73
C ASP A 131 5.26 20.42 22.23
N ASN A 132 6.01 19.73 21.36
CA ASN A 132 6.12 20.12 19.94
C ASN A 132 5.82 18.98 18.93
N LYS A 133 5.25 17.85 19.39
CA LYS A 133 5.00 16.66 18.54
C LYS A 133 4.23 16.97 17.26
N ILE A 134 3.12 17.70 17.37
CA ILE A 134 2.21 17.98 16.23
C ILE A 134 2.92 18.82 15.15
N ASN A 135 3.68 19.84 15.54
CA ASN A 135 4.41 20.65 14.57
C ASN A 135 5.50 19.84 13.88
N ALA A 136 6.25 19.03 14.65
CA ALA A 136 7.25 18.12 14.09
C ALA A 136 6.62 17.15 13.09
N ILE A 137 5.46 16.55 13.39
CA ILE A 137 4.71 15.69 12.46
C ILE A 137 4.39 16.46 11.18
N ILE A 138 3.71 17.61 11.28
CA ILE A 138 3.30 18.41 10.10
C ILE A 138 4.51 18.78 9.22
N GLU A 139 5.65 19.12 9.84
CA GLU A 139 6.91 19.41 9.14
C GLU A 139 7.54 18.20 8.44
N HIS A 140 7.27 16.97 8.89
CA HIS A 140 7.82 15.74 8.32
C HIS A 140 6.88 15.06 7.32
N MET A 141 5.58 15.36 7.37
CA MET A 141 4.58 14.71 6.53
C MET A 141 4.84 14.79 5.04
N TRP A 142 5.50 15.85 4.54
CA TRP A 142 5.81 15.97 3.11
C TRP A 142 6.58 14.77 2.54
N LYS A 143 7.39 14.07 3.36
CA LYS A 143 8.14 12.87 2.95
C LYS A 143 7.23 11.65 2.74
N PHE A 144 6.10 11.63 3.41
CA PHE A 144 5.17 10.49 3.48
C PHE A 144 3.88 10.73 2.70
N ASN A 145 3.62 11.98 2.32
CA ASN A 145 2.38 12.41 1.74
C ASN A 145 2.24 11.99 0.28
N HIS A 146 1.09 11.40 0.00
CA HIS A 146 0.58 11.13 -1.34
C HIS A 146 -0.78 11.82 -1.49
N THR A 147 -1.28 11.87 -2.72
CA THR A 147 -2.56 12.54 -2.99
C THR A 147 -3.38 11.81 -4.05
N TYR A 148 -4.69 11.95 -3.95
CA TYR A 148 -5.64 11.61 -5.00
C TYR A 148 -6.79 12.62 -5.01
N THR A 149 -7.47 12.72 -6.15
CA THR A 149 -8.70 13.49 -6.30
C THR A 149 -9.79 12.55 -6.80
N LEU A 150 -10.93 12.52 -6.11
CA LEU A 150 -12.07 11.72 -6.55
C LEU A 150 -12.91 12.51 -7.53
N ALA A 151 -13.21 11.89 -8.67
CA ALA A 151 -14.05 12.53 -9.69
C ALA A 151 -15.49 12.77 -9.22
N MET A 152 -15.91 12.10 -8.14
CA MET A 152 -17.25 12.15 -7.58
C MET A 152 -17.51 13.35 -6.66
N ASP A 153 -16.49 14.13 -6.32
CA ASP A 153 -16.60 15.29 -5.40
C ASP A 153 -17.44 16.46 -5.94
N GLY A 154 -18.10 16.31 -7.10
CA GLY A 154 -18.83 17.37 -7.76
C GLY A 154 -17.90 18.51 -8.23
N GLY A 155 -18.46 19.58 -8.79
CA GLY A 155 -17.71 20.77 -9.18
C GLY A 155 -16.86 20.65 -10.47
N ASN A 156 -16.36 21.79 -10.92
CA ASN A 156 -15.37 21.85 -12.00
C ASN A 156 -14.06 21.20 -11.51
N ALA A 157 -13.29 20.61 -12.44
CA ALA A 157 -12.03 19.94 -12.10
C ALA A 157 -11.04 20.86 -11.33
N GLU A 158 -11.15 22.18 -11.52
CA GLU A 158 -10.30 23.19 -10.89
C GLU A 158 -10.63 23.46 -9.42
N ASP A 159 -11.86 23.15 -8.97
CA ASP A 159 -12.33 23.42 -7.59
C ASP A 159 -12.16 22.21 -6.67
N ARG A 160 -11.66 21.08 -7.18
CA ARG A 160 -11.55 19.84 -6.40
C ARG A 160 -10.33 19.88 -5.52
N GLU A 161 -10.55 20.05 -4.22
CA GLU A 161 -9.48 19.90 -3.24
C GLU A 161 -8.98 18.44 -3.23
N PRO A 162 -7.66 18.21 -3.26
CA PRO A 162 -7.11 16.87 -3.12
C PRO A 162 -7.34 16.31 -1.72
N TYR A 163 -7.48 15.00 -1.63
CA TYR A 163 -7.21 14.27 -0.41
C TYR A 163 -5.71 14.01 -0.32
N TRP A 164 -5.17 14.15 0.88
CA TRP A 164 -3.81 13.77 1.22
C TRP A 164 -3.87 12.50 2.05
N TYR A 165 -2.90 11.61 1.87
CA TYR A 165 -2.83 10.41 2.66
C TYR A 165 -1.38 9.98 2.94
N ILE A 166 -1.23 9.25 4.03
CA ILE A 166 -0.01 8.59 4.47
C ILE A 166 -0.32 7.09 4.53
N ARG A 167 0.54 6.28 3.90
CA ARG A 167 0.41 4.82 3.95
C ARG A 167 0.78 4.29 5.34
N ASP A 168 0.40 3.06 5.63
CA ASP A 168 0.87 2.33 6.80
C ASP A 168 2.41 2.21 6.88
N GLU A 169 2.88 1.59 7.95
CA GLU A 169 4.29 1.42 8.28
C GLU A 169 5.07 0.67 7.17
N PHE A 170 4.43 -0.33 6.54
CA PHE A 170 5.03 -1.07 5.44
C PHE A 170 5.09 -0.23 4.17
N GLY A 171 3.96 0.34 3.74
CA GLY A 171 3.90 1.18 2.56
C GLY A 171 4.77 2.42 2.62
N SER A 172 4.96 2.98 3.82
CA SER A 172 5.81 4.14 4.05
C SER A 172 7.30 3.81 4.04
N ALA A 173 7.69 2.55 4.27
CA ALA A 173 9.07 2.08 4.20
C ALA A 173 9.51 1.70 2.77
N ILE A 174 8.62 1.78 1.78
CA ILE A 174 8.92 1.53 0.37
C ILE A 174 9.37 2.82 -0.30
N GLU A 175 10.56 2.78 -0.89
CA GLU A 175 11.24 3.96 -1.43
C GLU A 175 11.19 4.03 -2.95
N HIS A 176 11.53 5.20 -3.49
CA HIS A 176 11.75 5.37 -4.91
C HIS A 176 13.12 4.81 -5.31
N SER A 177 13.19 4.23 -6.50
CA SER A 177 14.42 3.73 -7.11
C SER A 177 14.44 4.05 -8.60
N ASP A 178 15.61 4.36 -9.14
CA ASP A 178 15.82 4.50 -10.59
C ASP A 178 15.64 3.16 -11.32
N GLN A 179 15.69 2.05 -10.58
CA GLN A 179 15.47 0.67 -11.05
C GLN A 179 14.33 0.06 -10.24
N ALA A 180 13.14 0.64 -10.34
CA ALA A 180 11.96 0.18 -9.62
C ALA A 180 11.60 -1.27 -10.01
N ASN A 181 11.31 -2.09 -9.01
CA ASN A 181 10.86 -3.49 -9.14
C ASN A 181 9.39 -3.67 -8.72
N VAL A 182 8.77 -2.64 -8.15
CA VAL A 182 7.36 -2.60 -7.78
C VAL A 182 6.67 -1.37 -8.35
N ARG A 183 5.34 -1.44 -8.48
CA ARG A 183 4.48 -0.30 -8.79
C ARG A 183 3.45 -0.14 -7.69
N MET A 184 3.19 1.11 -7.31
CA MET A 184 2.21 1.47 -6.29
C MET A 184 1.22 2.49 -6.82
N VAL A 185 -0.08 2.27 -6.64
CA VAL A 185 -1.13 3.20 -7.09
C VAL A 185 -2.29 3.28 -6.08
N PRO A 186 -2.89 4.47 -5.87
CA PRO A 186 -4.09 4.59 -5.06
C PRO A 186 -5.27 3.91 -5.76
N PHE A 187 -6.13 3.24 -4.99
CA PHE A 187 -7.28 2.50 -5.50
C PHE A 187 -8.47 2.66 -4.54
N LEU A 188 -9.63 3.00 -5.09
CA LEU A 188 -10.87 3.13 -4.34
C LEU A 188 -11.64 1.82 -4.46
N SER A 189 -11.74 1.08 -3.37
CA SER A 189 -12.57 -0.11 -3.30
C SER A 189 -14.04 0.29 -3.24
N MET A 190 -14.82 -0.12 -4.25
CA MET A 190 -16.27 0.10 -4.27
C MET A 190 -17.02 -0.97 -3.46
N ILE A 191 -16.29 -1.93 -2.89
CA ILE A 191 -16.83 -3.01 -2.07
C ILE A 191 -17.11 -2.50 -0.66
N ASP A 192 -16.14 -1.80 -0.06
CA ASP A 192 -16.20 -1.26 1.30
C ASP A 192 -16.07 0.25 1.37
N GLY A 193 -15.87 0.93 0.23
CA GLY A 193 -15.77 2.39 0.15
C GLY A 193 -14.43 2.94 0.65
N GLN A 194 -13.42 2.09 0.85
CA GLN A 194 -12.12 2.49 1.40
C GLN A 194 -11.07 2.73 0.32
N MET A 195 -10.11 3.60 0.64
CA MET A 195 -8.94 3.84 -0.19
C MET A 195 -7.79 2.94 0.26
N TYR A 196 -7.17 2.29 -0.72
CA TYR A 196 -5.98 1.48 -0.56
C TYR A 196 -4.86 2.02 -1.45
N THR A 197 -3.63 1.63 -1.17
CA THR A 197 -2.60 1.60 -2.21
C THR A 197 -2.44 0.17 -2.67
N LEU A 198 -2.56 -0.10 -3.97
CA LEU A 198 -2.19 -1.39 -4.53
C LEU A 198 -0.69 -1.39 -4.77
N LEU A 199 -0.02 -2.47 -4.42
CA LEU A 199 1.37 -2.73 -4.76
C LEU A 199 1.48 -4.03 -5.55
N TRP A 200 2.21 -4.04 -6.66
CA TRP A 200 2.55 -5.28 -7.36
C TRP A 200 3.95 -5.23 -7.95
N LEU A 201 4.50 -6.40 -8.25
CA LEU A 201 5.82 -6.53 -8.88
C LEU A 201 5.76 -6.14 -10.37
N ILE A 202 6.79 -5.42 -10.83
CA ILE A 202 7.03 -5.15 -12.26
C ILE A 202 8.31 -5.83 -12.76
N GLU A 203 9.14 -6.32 -11.85
CA GLU A 203 10.29 -7.18 -12.12
C GLU A 203 10.35 -8.34 -11.12
N ASP A 204 10.98 -9.45 -11.52
CA ASP A 204 11.23 -10.57 -10.61
C ASP A 204 12.18 -10.12 -9.49
N VAL A 205 11.89 -10.53 -8.26
CA VAL A 205 12.68 -10.17 -7.09
C VAL A 205 13.24 -11.44 -6.44
N ALA A 206 14.57 -11.55 -6.41
CA ALA A 206 15.23 -12.72 -5.83
C ALA A 206 15.01 -12.81 -4.30
N CYS A 207 14.87 -14.03 -3.76
CA CYS A 207 14.95 -14.23 -2.32
C CYS A 207 16.35 -13.82 -1.84
N ASN A 208 16.41 -12.99 -0.79
CA ASN A 208 17.61 -12.30 -0.30
C ASN A 208 18.15 -11.13 -1.15
N GLY A 209 17.38 -10.64 -2.12
CA GLY A 209 17.70 -9.35 -2.74
C GLY A 209 17.63 -8.23 -1.70
N MET A 210 18.76 -7.57 -1.44
CA MET A 210 18.76 -6.24 -0.84
C MET A 210 18.48 -5.26 -1.98
N TYR A 211 17.37 -4.54 -1.92
CA TYR A 211 17.07 -3.44 -2.83
C TYR A 211 16.67 -2.24 -2.00
#